data_AF-A2Q588-F1
#
_entry.id   AF-A2Q588-F1
#
_cell.length_a   1.000
_cell.length_b   1.000
_cell.length_c   1.000
_cell.angle_alpha   90.00
_cell.angle_beta   90.00
_cell.angle_gamma   90.00
#
_symmetry.space_group_name_H-M   'P 1'
#
loop_
_entity.id
_entity.type
_entity.pdbx_description
1 polymer ?
#
loop_
_entity_poly.entity_id
_entity_poly.type
_entity_poly.pdbx_seq_one_letter_code
_entity_poly.pdbx_strand_id
1 'polypeptide(L)'
;MNVPATRKDLMIVNMGPQHPSMHGVLRLIVTLDGEDVIDCEPILGYLHRGMEKIAENRTIIQYLPYVTRWDYLATMFTEAITVNGPEQLGNIQVPKRMKLADIITILVQDINYFSGLESFKEVYGILWILVPILILVLGITISVLAIVWLEREISAGIQQRIGPEYAGPFGILQALADGTKLLFKENLIPSRGDIRLFSIGPSISVISILISYSVIPFGYNFVLSDFNIGVFLWIAISSIAPIGLLMSGYGSNNKYSFLGGLRAAAQSISYEIPLTLCVLSISLRAIR
;
A
#
# COMPACT_ATOMS: atom_id res chain seq x y z
N MET A 1 -49.19 -30.83 -5.76
CA MET A 1 -47.77 -31.02 -5.41
C MET A 1 -47.31 -29.70 -4.79
N ASN A 2 -47.30 -29.62 -3.45
CA ASN A 2 -46.91 -28.39 -2.75
C ASN A 2 -45.40 -28.21 -2.92
N VAL A 3 -45.00 -27.14 -3.61
CA VAL A 3 -43.61 -26.70 -3.64
C VAL A 3 -43.23 -26.32 -2.21
N PRO A 4 -42.14 -26.85 -1.61
CA PRO A 4 -41.72 -26.42 -0.30
C PRO A 4 -41.34 -24.95 -0.38
N ALA A 5 -41.96 -24.11 0.45
CA ALA A 5 -41.58 -22.72 0.57
C ALA A 5 -40.13 -22.66 1.08
N THR A 6 -39.20 -22.18 0.26
CA THR A 6 -37.82 -21.93 0.67
C THR A 6 -37.84 -20.93 1.83
N ARG A 7 -37.29 -21.34 2.97
CA ARG A 7 -37.28 -20.52 4.18
C ARG A 7 -36.14 -19.53 4.04
N LYS A 8 -36.47 -18.35 3.52
CA LYS A 8 -35.50 -17.25 3.38
C LYS A 8 -35.22 -16.65 4.75
N ASP A 9 -34.16 -17.13 5.39
CA ASP A 9 -33.72 -16.64 6.69
C ASP A 9 -32.77 -15.45 6.51
N LEU A 10 -33.02 -14.36 7.24
CA LEU A 10 -32.19 -13.16 7.21
C LEU A 10 -31.10 -13.26 8.30
N MET A 11 -29.84 -13.19 7.88
CA MET A 11 -28.67 -13.17 8.78
C MET A 11 -27.94 -11.83 8.68
N ILE A 12 -27.65 -11.21 9.82
CA ILE A 12 -26.89 -9.96 9.88
C ILE A 12 -25.47 -10.27 10.34
N VAL A 13 -24.50 -10.02 9.48
CA VAL A 13 -23.07 -10.16 9.78
C VAL A 13 -22.45 -8.77 9.91
N ASN A 14 -21.96 -8.43 11.10
CA ASN A 14 -21.29 -7.15 11.33
C ASN A 14 -19.77 -7.38 11.41
N MET A 15 -18.99 -6.59 10.69
CA MET A 15 -17.54 -6.64 10.65
C MET A 15 -16.92 -5.31 11.11
N GLY A 16 -15.85 -5.41 11.90
CA GLY A 16 -15.10 -4.28 12.44
C GLY A 16 -15.50 -3.86 13.86
N PRO A 17 -14.81 -2.86 14.45
CA PRO A 17 -15.07 -2.40 15.81
C PRO A 17 -16.48 -1.83 15.96
N GLN A 18 -17.21 -2.27 17.00
CA GLN A 18 -18.55 -1.77 17.31
C GLN A 18 -18.49 -0.32 17.82
N HIS A 19 -19.28 0.56 17.21
CA HIS A 19 -19.45 1.95 17.65
C HIS A 19 -20.79 2.09 18.40
N PRO A 20 -20.89 2.85 19.51
CA PRO A 20 -22.13 2.96 20.31
C PRO A 20 -23.37 3.44 19.53
N SER A 21 -23.17 4.07 18.38
CA SER A 21 -24.24 4.64 17.54
C SER A 21 -24.48 3.89 16.22
N MET A 22 -23.72 2.83 15.88
CA MET A 22 -23.80 2.19 14.55
C MET A 22 -23.27 0.74 14.53
N HIS A 23 -23.40 0.09 13.38
CA HIS A 23 -23.27 -1.35 13.17
C HIS A 23 -21.87 -1.89 12.82
N GLY A 24 -20.82 -1.06 12.93
CA GLY A 24 -19.44 -1.42 12.55
C GLY A 24 -19.00 -0.77 11.24
N VAL A 25 -17.92 -1.29 10.64
CA VAL A 25 -17.32 -0.78 9.39
C VAL A 25 -18.07 -1.31 8.16
N LEU A 26 -18.52 -2.56 8.23
CA LEU A 26 -19.31 -3.19 7.17
C LEU A 26 -20.36 -4.09 7.82
N ARG A 27 -21.62 -3.92 7.41
CA ARG A 27 -22.71 -4.83 7.73
C ARG A 27 -23.14 -5.53 6.45
N LEU A 28 -23.30 -6.84 6.51
CA LEU A 28 -23.92 -7.62 5.44
C LEU A 28 -25.26 -8.14 5.95
N ILE A 29 -26.35 -7.78 5.25
CA ILE A 29 -27.66 -8.39 5.44
C ILE A 29 -27.78 -9.48 4.39
N VAL A 30 -27.72 -10.73 4.83
CA VAL A 30 -27.62 -11.89 3.96
C VAL A 30 -28.95 -12.64 4.00
N THR A 31 -29.51 -12.95 2.83
CA THR A 31 -30.67 -13.84 2.69
C THR A 31 -30.16 -15.24 2.40
N LEU A 32 -30.39 -16.16 3.33
CA LEU A 32 -29.96 -17.55 3.26
C LEU A 32 -31.11 -18.47 2.82
N ASP A 33 -30.77 -19.52 2.09
CA ASP A 33 -31.63 -20.70 1.90
C ASP A 33 -30.83 -21.94 2.29
N GLY A 34 -30.95 -22.31 3.56
CA GLY A 34 -30.08 -23.31 4.18
C GLY A 34 -28.64 -22.81 4.29
N GLU A 35 -27.72 -23.49 3.61
CA GLU A 35 -26.29 -23.17 3.61
C GLU A 35 -25.89 -22.19 2.50
N ASP A 36 -26.77 -21.94 1.53
CA ASP A 36 -26.49 -21.09 0.38
C ASP A 36 -26.92 -19.64 0.62
N VAL A 37 -26.06 -18.71 0.22
CA VAL A 37 -26.34 -17.27 0.21
C VAL A 37 -27.05 -16.91 -1.10
N ILE A 38 -28.35 -16.61 -1.03
CA ILE A 38 -29.14 -16.19 -2.20
C ILE A 38 -28.91 -14.72 -2.53
N ASP A 39 -28.85 -13.88 -1.50
CA ASP A 39 -28.76 -12.43 -1.66
C ASP A 39 -27.96 -11.80 -0.51
N CYS A 40 -27.29 -10.69 -0.78
CA CYS A 40 -26.48 -9.99 0.19
C CYS A 40 -26.54 -8.49 -0.06
N GLU A 41 -27.10 -7.75 0.89
CA GLU A 41 -27.12 -6.29 0.89
C GLU A 41 -25.97 -5.78 1.79
N PRO A 42 -24.91 -5.19 1.20
CA PRO A 42 -23.84 -4.59 1.97
C PRO A 42 -24.20 -3.16 2.39
N ILE A 43 -24.19 -2.92 3.70
CA ILE A 43 -24.32 -1.60 4.31
C ILE A 43 -22.94 -1.19 4.83
N LEU A 44 -22.28 -0.27 4.12
CA LEU A 44 -21.04 0.33 4.62
C LEU A 44 -21.35 1.24 5.82
N GLY A 45 -20.60 1.04 6.91
CA GLY A 45 -20.62 1.93 8.05
C GLY A 45 -19.88 3.23 7.76
N TYR A 46 -20.42 4.35 8.23
CA TYR A 46 -19.76 5.63 8.11
C TYR A 46 -18.53 5.70 9.02
N LEU A 47 -17.38 6.04 8.43
CA LEU A 47 -16.20 6.43 9.20
C LEU A 47 -16.49 7.74 9.95
N HIS A 48 -15.76 7.97 11.05
CA HIS A 48 -16.03 9.00 12.06
C HIS A 48 -15.88 10.48 11.62
N ARG A 49 -16.05 10.79 10.32
CA ARG A 49 -16.38 12.12 9.80
C ARG A 49 -17.20 11.86 8.54
N GLY A 50 -18.49 12.18 8.52
CA GLY A 50 -19.40 11.94 7.39
C GLY A 50 -18.99 12.67 6.11
N MET A 51 -17.94 12.15 5.47
CA MET A 51 -17.27 12.63 4.28
C MET A 51 -18.18 12.44 3.07
N GLU A 52 -18.92 11.33 3.05
CA GLU A 52 -19.95 11.01 2.06
C GLU A 52 -21.05 12.09 2.06
N LYS A 53 -21.47 12.56 3.25
CA LYS A 53 -22.48 13.62 3.42
C LYS A 53 -21.96 15.02 3.03
N ILE A 54 -20.66 15.26 3.17
CA ILE A 54 -20.01 16.54 2.81
C ILE A 54 -19.83 16.63 1.29
N ALA A 55 -19.59 15.49 0.62
CA ALA A 55 -19.45 15.40 -0.83
C ALA A 55 -20.74 15.75 -1.60
N GLU A 56 -21.91 15.55 -0.99
CA GLU A 56 -23.21 15.92 -1.59
C GLU A 56 -23.37 17.42 -1.81
N ASN A 57 -22.73 18.26 -0.97
CA ASN A 57 -22.98 19.71 -0.93
C ASN A 57 -21.75 20.57 -1.29
N ARG A 58 -20.62 19.98 -1.67
CA ARG A 58 -19.38 20.72 -1.97
C ARG A 58 -18.78 20.30 -3.30
N THR A 59 -18.22 21.27 -4.03
CA THR A 59 -17.52 21.02 -5.29
C THR A 59 -16.16 20.37 -5.03
N ILE A 60 -15.58 19.70 -6.02
CA ILE A 60 -14.33 18.91 -5.87
C ILE A 60 -13.12 19.73 -5.38
N ILE A 61 -13.17 21.06 -5.52
CA ILE A 61 -12.16 22.00 -5.03
C ILE A 61 -12.41 22.36 -3.54
N GLN A 62 -13.68 22.36 -3.11
CA GLN A 62 -14.11 22.65 -1.74
C GLN A 62 -14.17 21.40 -0.85
N TYR A 63 -14.17 20.23 -1.48
CA TYR A 63 -14.06 18.91 -0.87
C TYR A 63 -13.07 18.11 -1.70
N LEU A 64 -11.79 18.18 -1.32
CA LEU A 64 -10.80 17.22 -1.79
C LEU A 64 -11.04 15.95 -0.96
N PRO A 65 -11.57 14.85 -1.51
CA PRO A 65 -11.59 13.61 -0.79
C PRO A 65 -10.14 13.22 -0.56
N TYR A 66 -9.64 13.49 0.63
CA TYR A 66 -8.41 12.89 1.08
C TYR A 66 -8.67 11.38 1.08
N VAL A 67 -8.23 10.69 0.01
CA VAL A 67 -8.17 9.21 -0.09
C VAL A 67 -7.29 8.62 1.04
N THR A 68 -6.65 9.50 1.80
CA THR A 68 -5.58 9.32 2.78
C THR A 68 -6.03 8.74 4.13
N ARG A 69 -6.97 7.78 4.13
CA ARG A 69 -7.23 6.94 5.31
C ARG A 69 -6.94 5.46 5.09
N TRP A 70 -6.42 5.08 3.93
CA TRP A 70 -6.06 3.70 3.61
C TRP A 70 -4.59 3.38 3.90
N ASP A 71 -3.68 4.37 3.82
CA ASP A 71 -2.27 4.23 4.19
C ASP A 71 -1.65 5.63 4.35
N TYR A 72 -0.79 5.83 5.35
CA TYR A 72 -0.05 7.08 5.56
C TYR A 72 1.23 7.15 4.70
N LEU A 73 1.67 6.04 4.09
CA LEU A 73 2.95 5.93 3.38
C LEU A 73 2.86 6.02 1.85
N ALA A 74 1.67 5.90 1.27
CA ALA A 74 1.48 5.73 -0.19
C ALA A 74 0.52 6.75 -0.82
N THR A 75 0.48 7.97 -0.27
CA THR A 75 -0.49 9.02 -0.62
C THR A 75 -0.47 9.38 -2.11
N MET A 76 0.70 9.42 -2.74
CA MET A 76 0.83 9.79 -4.16
C MET A 76 0.55 8.63 -5.14
N PHE A 77 0.76 7.37 -4.73
CA PHE A 77 0.53 6.21 -5.59
C PHE A 77 -0.94 5.84 -5.69
N THR A 78 -1.70 6.09 -4.62
CA THR A 78 -3.15 5.88 -4.63
C THR A 78 -3.84 6.86 -5.58
N GLU A 79 -3.36 8.11 -5.66
CA GLU A 79 -3.85 9.09 -6.64
C GLU A 79 -3.51 8.69 -8.08
N ALA A 80 -2.31 8.14 -8.33
CA ALA A 80 -1.91 7.67 -9.65
C ALA A 80 -2.82 6.54 -10.17
N ILE A 81 -3.25 5.61 -9.33
CA ILE A 81 -4.20 4.54 -9.72
C ILE A 81 -5.58 5.12 -10.03
N THR A 82 -6.00 6.13 -9.26
CA THR A 82 -7.30 6.80 -9.43
C THR A 82 -7.37 7.63 -10.71
N VAL A 83 -6.24 8.09 -11.24
CA VAL A 83 -6.13 8.86 -12.49
C VAL A 83 -5.85 7.94 -13.69
N ASN A 84 -4.85 7.06 -13.59
CA ASN A 84 -4.44 6.19 -14.70
C ASN A 84 -5.50 5.14 -15.04
N GLY A 85 -6.26 4.65 -14.04
CA GLY A 85 -7.30 3.64 -14.25
C GLY A 85 -8.43 4.15 -15.16
N PRO A 86 -9.09 5.28 -14.84
CA PRO A 86 -10.10 5.88 -15.71
C PRO A 86 -9.56 6.36 -17.05
N GLU A 87 -8.32 6.86 -17.12
CA GLU A 87 -7.70 7.29 -18.39
C GLU A 87 -7.49 6.13 -19.37
N GLN A 88 -7.03 4.98 -18.87
CA GLN A 88 -6.88 3.76 -19.67
C GLN A 88 -8.22 3.13 -20.02
N LEU A 89 -9.19 3.12 -19.10
CA LEU A 89 -10.53 2.58 -19.36
C LEU A 89 -11.38 3.47 -20.27
N GLY A 90 -11.16 4.79 -20.23
CA GLY A 90 -11.88 5.80 -21.02
C GLY A 90 -11.21 6.17 -22.35
N ASN A 91 -10.02 5.62 -22.63
CA ASN A 91 -9.25 5.87 -23.84
C ASN A 91 -8.95 7.37 -24.07
N ILE A 92 -8.68 8.11 -22.99
CA ILE A 92 -8.49 9.57 -23.01
C ILE A 92 -7.03 9.88 -23.38
N GLN A 93 -6.78 10.66 -24.43
CA GLN A 93 -5.42 11.02 -24.85
C GLN A 93 -4.84 12.16 -23.99
N VAL A 94 -3.83 11.83 -23.17
CA VAL A 94 -3.13 12.77 -22.30
C VAL A 94 -1.96 13.47 -23.04
N PRO A 95 -1.81 14.80 -22.96
CA PRO A 95 -0.75 15.53 -23.66
C PRO A 95 0.67 15.17 -23.17
N LYS A 96 1.62 15.09 -24.11
CA LYS A 96 3.02 14.63 -23.93
C LYS A 96 3.82 15.30 -22.80
N ARG A 97 3.38 16.46 -22.31
CA ARG A 97 4.05 17.22 -21.24
C ARG A 97 3.91 16.57 -19.86
N MET A 98 2.97 15.63 -19.70
CA MET A 98 2.68 14.90 -18.47
C MET A 98 3.45 13.56 -18.36
N LYS A 99 4.18 13.15 -19.42
CA LYS A 99 4.84 11.83 -19.57
C LYS A 99 6.33 11.84 -19.21
N LEU A 100 6.69 12.36 -18.03
CA LEU A 100 8.09 12.34 -17.58
C LEU A 100 8.62 10.90 -17.34
N ALA A 101 7.73 9.93 -17.10
CA ALA A 101 8.05 8.51 -16.90
C ALA A 101 8.48 7.76 -18.18
N ASP A 102 8.12 8.25 -19.38
CA ASP A 102 8.41 7.56 -20.66
C ASP A 102 9.89 7.65 -21.05
N ILE A 103 10.63 8.69 -20.60
CA ILE A 103 12.06 8.89 -20.93
C ILE A 103 12.96 7.84 -20.25
N ILE A 104 12.59 7.42 -19.04
CA ILE A 104 13.32 6.38 -18.29
C ILE A 104 13.13 5.00 -18.97
N THR A 105 11.99 4.80 -19.64
CA THR A 105 11.62 3.54 -20.32
C THR A 105 12.49 3.26 -21.54
N ILE A 106 12.90 4.31 -22.28
CA ILE A 106 13.73 4.18 -23.49
C ILE A 106 15.16 3.74 -23.12
N LEU A 107 15.72 4.29 -22.05
CA LEU A 107 17.07 3.93 -21.58
C LEU A 107 17.19 2.46 -21.15
N VAL A 108 16.11 1.88 -20.61
CA VAL A 108 16.09 0.47 -20.16
C VAL A 108 15.92 -0.51 -21.33
N GLN A 109 15.23 -0.12 -22.42
CA GLN A 109 15.05 -0.99 -23.58
C GLN A 109 16.26 -1.04 -24.52
N ASP A 110 16.95 0.08 -24.73
CA ASP A 110 18.15 0.11 -25.59
C ASP A 110 19.31 -0.75 -25.03
N ILE A 111 19.29 -0.94 -23.72
CA ILE A 111 20.24 -1.73 -22.95
C ILE A 111 20.10 -3.25 -23.22
N ASN A 112 18.90 -3.74 -23.52
CA ASN A 112 18.66 -5.16 -23.79
C ASN A 112 19.06 -5.61 -25.22
N TYR A 113 19.37 -4.66 -26.11
CA TYR A 113 19.68 -4.97 -27.52
C TYR A 113 21.16 -5.35 -27.74
N PHE A 114 22.04 -5.23 -26.74
CA PHE A 114 23.49 -5.35 -26.91
C PHE A 114 24.10 -6.68 -26.42
N SER A 115 23.46 -7.83 -26.69
CA SER A 115 23.90 -9.14 -26.18
C SER A 115 24.20 -10.20 -27.25
N GLY A 116 25.24 -9.96 -28.07
CA GLY A 116 25.78 -10.95 -29.00
C GLY A 116 27.21 -11.39 -28.68
N LEU A 117 27.40 -12.43 -27.86
CA LEU A 117 28.56 -13.36 -27.84
C LEU A 117 28.43 -14.42 -26.72
N GLU A 118 28.60 -15.70 -27.05
CA GLU A 118 27.88 -16.81 -26.40
C GLU A 118 28.52 -17.48 -25.18
N SER A 119 29.75 -17.17 -24.77
CA SER A 119 30.40 -17.86 -23.63
C SER A 119 30.56 -16.99 -22.37
N PHE A 120 30.27 -15.69 -22.44
CA PHE A 120 30.19 -14.78 -21.29
C PHE A 120 28.73 -14.55 -20.81
N LYS A 121 27.73 -15.17 -21.47
CA LYS A 121 26.29 -14.92 -21.30
C LYS A 121 25.74 -15.23 -19.91
N GLU A 122 26.25 -16.23 -19.19
CA GLU A 122 25.66 -16.61 -17.88
C GLU A 122 26.02 -15.61 -16.77
N VAL A 123 27.30 -15.22 -16.67
CA VAL A 123 27.75 -14.21 -15.69
C VAL A 123 27.21 -12.83 -16.06
N TYR A 124 27.22 -12.47 -17.35
CA TYR A 124 26.60 -11.23 -17.81
C TYR A 124 25.09 -11.23 -17.61
N GLY A 125 24.40 -12.36 -17.80
CA GLY A 125 22.96 -12.48 -17.57
C GLY A 125 22.59 -12.28 -16.09
N ILE A 126 23.35 -12.87 -15.17
CA ILE A 126 23.16 -12.66 -13.72
C ILE A 126 23.44 -11.20 -13.34
N LEU A 127 24.53 -10.61 -13.82
CA LEU A 127 24.84 -9.19 -13.60
C LEU A 127 23.79 -8.27 -14.21
N TRP A 128 23.23 -8.64 -15.36
CA TRP A 128 22.16 -7.90 -16.04
C TRP A 128 20.85 -7.91 -15.27
N ILE A 129 20.51 -8.98 -14.55
CA ILE A 129 19.34 -9.04 -13.67
C ILE A 129 19.49 -8.11 -12.46
N LEU A 130 20.71 -7.86 -11.98
CA LEU A 130 20.95 -6.94 -10.85
C LEU A 130 20.65 -5.48 -11.21
N VAL A 131 20.79 -5.09 -12.49
CA VAL A 131 20.54 -3.72 -12.94
C VAL A 131 19.09 -3.27 -12.71
N PRO A 132 18.03 -3.96 -13.21
CA PRO A 132 16.65 -3.56 -12.96
C PRO A 132 16.27 -3.65 -11.48
N ILE A 133 16.83 -4.60 -10.72
CA ILE A 133 16.64 -4.69 -9.27
C ILE A 133 17.21 -3.43 -8.59
N LEU A 134 18.42 -3.03 -8.95
CA LEU A 134 19.08 -1.85 -8.38
C LEU A 134 18.31 -0.57 -8.73
N ILE A 135 17.87 -0.42 -9.98
CA ILE A 135 17.05 0.71 -10.42
C ILE A 135 15.76 0.78 -9.61
N LEU A 136 15.08 -0.36 -9.39
CA LEU A 136 13.86 -0.43 -8.60
C LEU A 136 14.11 -0.04 -7.14
N VAL A 137 15.14 -0.58 -6.51
CA VAL A 137 15.49 -0.24 -5.12
C VAL A 137 15.86 1.24 -4.99
N LEU A 138 16.67 1.78 -5.91
CA LEU A 138 17.01 3.20 -5.93
C LEU A 138 15.76 4.07 -6.13
N GLY A 139 14.89 3.70 -7.06
CA GLY A 139 13.62 4.39 -7.30
C GLY A 139 12.73 4.44 -6.05
N ILE A 140 12.60 3.32 -5.33
CA ILE A 140 11.86 3.26 -4.07
C ILE A 140 12.51 4.17 -3.02
N THR A 141 13.83 4.13 -2.85
CA THR A 141 14.50 4.98 -1.85
C THR A 141 14.34 6.47 -2.13
N ILE A 142 14.44 6.89 -3.40
CA ILE A 142 14.21 8.29 -3.81
C ILE A 142 12.76 8.69 -3.57
N SER A 143 11.81 7.79 -3.88
CA SER A 143 10.38 8.03 -3.62
C SER A 143 10.09 8.21 -2.13
N VAL A 144 10.65 7.37 -1.27
CA VAL A 144 10.51 7.50 0.20
C VAL A 144 11.09 8.82 0.69
N LEU A 145 12.27 9.22 0.22
CA LEU A 145 12.87 10.52 0.58
C LEU A 145 11.97 11.70 0.16
N ALA A 146 11.40 11.63 -1.04
CA ALA A 146 10.47 12.64 -1.54
C ALA A 146 9.18 12.70 -0.71
N ILE A 147 8.60 11.54 -0.35
CA ILE A 147 7.37 11.47 0.46
C ILE A 147 7.61 12.04 1.86
N VAL A 148 8.74 11.70 2.52
CA VAL A 148 9.09 12.25 3.84
C VAL A 148 9.27 13.77 3.81
N TRP A 149 9.89 14.29 2.74
CA TRP A 149 10.01 15.74 2.54
C TRP A 149 8.63 16.39 2.31
N LEU A 150 7.82 15.83 1.40
CA LEU A 150 6.48 16.31 1.08
C LEU A 150 5.55 16.29 2.29
N GLU A 151 5.58 15.23 3.11
CA GLU A 151 4.78 15.13 4.32
C GLU A 151 5.01 16.32 5.24
N ARG A 152 6.28 16.73 5.39
CA ARG A 152 6.67 17.85 6.25
C ARG A 152 6.26 19.19 5.67
N GLU A 153 6.44 19.39 4.37
CA GLU A 153 6.01 20.61 3.66
C GLU A 153 4.49 20.76 3.68
N ILE A 154 3.74 19.72 3.33
CA ILE A 154 2.27 19.74 3.32
C ILE A 154 1.74 19.93 4.74
N SER A 155 2.29 19.23 5.73
CA SER A 155 1.88 19.38 7.13
C SER A 155 2.17 20.79 7.66
N ALA A 156 3.29 21.39 7.27
CA ALA A 156 3.63 22.76 7.61
C ALA A 156 2.65 23.75 6.96
N GLY A 157 2.35 23.56 5.67
CA GLY A 157 1.37 24.35 4.94
C GLY A 157 -0.04 24.31 5.54
N ILE A 158 -0.51 23.12 5.95
CA ILE A 158 -1.79 22.95 6.66
C ILE A 158 -1.77 23.71 8.00
N GLN A 159 -0.64 23.75 8.68
CA GLN A 159 -0.45 24.39 9.98
C GLN A 159 -0.10 25.88 9.87
N GLN A 160 -0.09 26.47 8.67
CA GLN A 160 0.34 27.85 8.41
C GLN A 160 1.74 28.17 8.99
N ARG A 161 2.63 27.18 8.99
CA ARG A 161 4.06 27.36 9.27
C ARG A 161 4.88 26.94 8.07
N ILE A 162 6.13 27.35 8.09
CA ILE A 162 7.08 27.03 7.03
C ILE A 162 7.73 25.68 7.37
N GLY A 163 7.90 24.82 6.35
CA GLY A 163 8.57 23.53 6.47
C GLY A 163 10.10 23.66 6.50
N PRO A 164 10.84 22.57 6.22
CA PRO A 164 12.30 22.64 6.19
C PRO A 164 12.82 23.61 5.12
N GLU A 165 13.60 24.64 5.50
CA GLU A 165 14.17 25.60 4.53
C GLU A 165 15.70 25.57 4.45
N TYR A 166 16.39 25.25 5.56
CA TYR A 166 17.83 25.45 5.66
C TYR A 166 18.68 24.27 5.16
N ALA A 167 18.08 23.09 5.01
CA ALA A 167 18.76 21.88 4.52
C ALA A 167 18.67 21.78 2.98
N GLY A 168 19.36 22.69 2.30
CA GLY A 168 19.34 22.81 0.83
C GLY A 168 18.18 23.65 0.29
N PRO A 169 18.10 23.86 -1.05
CA PRO A 169 17.02 24.64 -1.65
C PRO A 169 15.67 24.01 -1.32
N PHE A 170 14.74 24.78 -0.74
CA PHE A 170 13.42 24.30 -0.28
C PHE A 170 13.48 23.09 0.67
N GLY A 171 14.60 22.87 1.38
CA GLY A 171 14.75 21.77 2.32
C GLY A 171 14.79 20.36 1.73
N ILE A 172 15.02 20.22 0.42
CA ILE A 172 15.00 18.91 -0.28
C ILE A 172 16.01 17.92 0.34
N LEU A 173 17.15 18.42 0.83
CA LEU A 173 18.18 17.56 1.44
C LEU A 173 17.86 17.16 2.88
N GLN A 174 16.76 17.67 3.47
CA GLN A 174 16.39 17.37 4.85
C GLN A 174 16.13 15.87 5.07
N ALA A 175 15.39 15.22 4.17
CA ALA A 175 15.09 13.80 4.30
C ALA A 175 16.37 12.95 4.26
N LEU A 176 17.34 13.32 3.41
CA LEU A 176 18.65 12.70 3.34
C LEU A 176 19.48 12.96 4.61
N ALA A 177 19.44 14.17 5.15
CA ALA A 177 20.11 14.53 6.40
C ALA A 177 19.57 13.74 7.60
N ASP A 178 18.25 13.53 7.67
CA ASP A 178 17.66 12.71 8.73
C ASP A 178 18.01 11.23 8.60
N GLY A 179 18.00 10.69 7.38
CA GLY A 179 18.44 9.32 7.13
C GLY A 179 19.91 9.10 7.51
N THR A 180 20.81 9.96 7.04
CA THR A 180 22.24 9.90 7.39
C THR A 180 22.47 10.06 8.90
N LYS A 181 21.78 10.99 9.56
CA LYS A 181 21.82 11.15 11.01
C LYS A 181 21.45 9.87 11.76
N LEU A 182 20.43 9.15 11.30
CA LEU A 182 20.01 7.89 11.93
C LEU A 182 21.04 6.78 11.72
N LEU A 183 21.75 6.75 10.59
CA LEU A 183 22.82 5.78 10.34
C LEU A 183 24.04 5.98 11.25
N PHE A 184 24.37 7.23 11.57
CA PHE A 184 25.47 7.56 12.50
C PHE A 184 25.04 7.54 13.97
N LYS A 185 23.73 7.36 14.25
CA LYS A 185 23.22 7.29 15.61
C LYS A 185 23.66 5.96 16.25
N GLU A 186 24.06 6.01 17.51
CA GLU A 186 24.32 4.81 18.29
C GLU A 186 23.05 3.94 18.40
N ASN A 187 23.21 2.64 18.16
CA ASN A 187 22.14 1.65 18.25
C ASN A 187 22.00 1.18 19.71
N LEU A 188 21.02 1.74 20.43
CA LEU A 188 20.69 1.31 21.79
C LEU A 188 19.71 0.12 21.76
N ILE A 189 20.14 -1.02 22.29
CA ILE A 189 19.36 -2.28 22.33
C ILE A 189 18.86 -2.50 23.77
N PRO A 190 17.59 -2.89 23.97
CA PRO A 190 17.04 -3.13 25.31
C PRO A 190 17.76 -4.27 26.02
N SER A 191 18.26 -4.01 27.24
CA SER A 191 19.10 -4.94 28.00
C SER A 191 18.38 -6.21 28.46
N ARG A 192 17.05 -6.16 28.58
CA ARG A 192 16.18 -7.29 28.98
C ARG A 192 15.43 -7.88 27.79
N GLY A 193 15.56 -7.33 26.59
CA GLY A 193 14.85 -7.76 25.39
C GLY A 193 15.52 -8.94 24.69
N ASP A 194 14.75 -9.68 23.90
CA ASP A 194 15.33 -10.64 22.97
C ASP A 194 15.86 -9.88 21.74
N ILE A 195 17.19 -9.80 21.66
CA ILE A 195 17.91 -9.06 20.63
C ILE A 195 17.58 -9.58 19.23
N ARG A 196 17.44 -10.90 19.07
CA ARG A 196 17.19 -11.51 17.74
C ARG A 196 15.81 -11.14 17.24
N LEU A 197 14.78 -11.30 18.08
CA LEU A 197 13.41 -10.91 17.75
C LEU A 197 13.27 -9.40 17.53
N PHE A 198 13.91 -8.60 18.37
CA PHE A 198 13.87 -7.13 18.29
C PHE A 198 14.53 -6.59 17.01
N SER A 199 15.67 -7.18 16.58
CA SER A 199 16.37 -6.76 15.37
C SER A 199 15.75 -7.33 14.09
N ILE A 200 15.31 -8.59 14.09
CA ILE A 200 14.74 -9.24 12.90
C ILE A 200 13.33 -8.72 12.59
N GLY A 201 12.55 -8.36 13.60
CA GLY A 201 11.15 -7.90 13.43
C GLY A 201 11.00 -6.79 12.39
N PRO A 202 11.68 -5.63 12.57
CA PRO A 202 11.63 -4.54 11.59
C PRO A 202 12.14 -4.94 10.20
N SER A 203 13.16 -5.80 10.13
CA SER A 203 13.69 -6.29 8.86
C SER A 203 12.66 -7.11 8.08
N ILE A 204 11.91 -7.98 8.74
CA ILE A 204 10.85 -8.77 8.09
C ILE A 204 9.80 -7.84 7.47
N SER A 205 9.33 -6.83 8.22
CA SER A 205 8.34 -5.89 7.70
C SER A 205 8.85 -5.11 6.48
N VAL A 206 10.09 -4.62 6.53
CA VAL A 206 10.69 -3.87 5.41
C VAL A 206 10.93 -4.76 4.19
N ILE A 207 11.51 -5.94 4.38
CA ILE A 207 11.79 -6.89 3.29
C ILE A 207 10.50 -7.32 2.61
N SER A 208 9.47 -7.62 3.39
CA SER A 208 8.14 -7.97 2.87
C SER A 208 7.62 -6.93 1.90
N ILE A 209 7.69 -5.65 2.27
CA ILE A 209 7.23 -4.55 1.42
C ILE A 209 8.10 -4.44 0.17
N LEU A 210 9.43 -4.53 0.31
CA LEU A 210 10.35 -4.46 -0.84
C LEU A 210 10.12 -5.58 -1.86
N ILE A 211 9.84 -6.81 -1.41
CA ILE A 211 9.51 -7.93 -2.30
C ILE A 211 8.18 -7.67 -3.02
N SER A 212 7.20 -7.08 -2.31
CA SER A 212 5.89 -6.76 -2.88
C SER A 212 5.98 -5.82 -4.10
N TYR A 213 6.98 -4.94 -4.14
CA TYR A 213 7.26 -4.07 -5.29
C TYR A 213 7.73 -4.80 -6.55
N SER A 214 8.18 -6.06 -6.44
CA SER A 214 8.64 -6.84 -7.61
C SER A 214 7.53 -7.10 -8.64
N VAL A 215 6.27 -7.04 -8.20
CA VAL A 215 5.11 -7.44 -8.99
C VAL A 215 4.40 -6.24 -9.62
N ILE A 216 4.75 -5.02 -9.19
CA ILE A 216 4.02 -3.82 -9.56
C ILE A 216 4.47 -3.35 -10.96
N PRO A 217 3.54 -3.18 -11.93
CA PRO A 217 3.85 -2.61 -13.22
C PRO A 217 3.99 -1.09 -13.15
N PHE A 218 5.17 -0.58 -13.49
CA PHE A 218 5.44 0.86 -13.60
C PHE A 218 5.32 1.39 -15.03
N GLY A 219 5.25 0.50 -16.03
CA GLY A 219 5.08 0.82 -17.45
C GLY A 219 4.93 -0.45 -18.28
N TYR A 220 4.65 -0.33 -19.59
CA TYR A 220 4.32 -1.47 -20.47
C TYR A 220 5.39 -2.57 -20.48
N ASN A 221 6.67 -2.18 -20.40
CA ASN A 221 7.81 -3.11 -20.31
C ASN A 221 8.60 -2.95 -19.00
N PHE A 222 8.04 -2.23 -18.02
CA PHE A 222 8.74 -1.92 -16.77
C PHE A 222 8.03 -2.61 -15.60
N VAL A 223 8.24 -3.93 -15.55
CA VAL A 223 7.82 -4.86 -14.51
C VAL A 223 9.03 -5.73 -14.18
N LEU A 224 9.34 -5.91 -12.90
CA LEU A 224 10.49 -6.74 -12.50
C LEU A 224 10.18 -8.24 -12.66
N SER A 225 8.98 -8.67 -12.30
CA SER A 225 8.51 -10.04 -12.53
C SER A 225 7.01 -10.04 -12.84
N ASP A 226 6.69 -10.38 -14.08
CA ASP A 226 5.31 -10.49 -14.54
C ASP A 226 4.76 -11.88 -14.18
N PHE A 227 3.94 -11.93 -13.13
CA PHE A 227 3.25 -13.14 -12.69
C PHE A 227 1.77 -13.04 -13.02
N ASN A 228 1.20 -14.11 -13.59
CA ASN A 228 -0.25 -14.22 -13.84
C ASN A 228 -1.09 -14.03 -12.57
N ILE A 229 -0.53 -14.34 -11.39
CA ILE A 229 -1.18 -14.19 -10.07
C ILE A 229 -0.62 -12.99 -9.28
N GLY A 230 -0.12 -11.97 -9.97
CA GLY A 230 0.64 -10.89 -9.36
C GLY A 230 -0.09 -10.16 -8.23
N VAL A 231 -1.35 -9.78 -8.46
CA VAL A 231 -2.16 -9.07 -7.45
C VAL A 231 -2.42 -9.93 -6.20
N PHE A 232 -2.61 -11.24 -6.36
CA PHE A 232 -2.74 -12.16 -5.24
C PHE A 232 -1.43 -12.31 -4.47
N LEU A 233 -0.29 -12.40 -5.18
CA LEU A 233 1.04 -12.46 -4.59
C LEU A 233 1.34 -11.19 -3.77
N TRP A 234 0.95 -10.01 -4.28
CA TRP A 234 1.09 -8.73 -3.59
C TRP A 234 0.35 -8.72 -2.24
N ILE A 235 -0.90 -9.20 -2.19
CA ILE A 235 -1.66 -9.34 -0.94
C ILE A 235 -0.96 -10.33 0.00
N ALA A 236 -0.62 -11.53 -0.50
CA ALA A 236 -0.03 -12.59 0.31
C ALA A 236 1.31 -12.17 0.95
N ILE A 237 2.14 -11.45 0.21
CA ILE A 237 3.40 -10.91 0.73
C ILE A 237 3.10 -9.80 1.74
N SER A 238 2.17 -8.88 1.47
CA SER A 238 1.82 -7.81 2.41
C SER A 238 1.38 -8.35 3.79
N SER A 239 0.68 -9.48 3.84
CA SER A 239 0.25 -10.15 5.08
C SER A 239 1.37 -10.64 5.99
N ILE A 240 2.63 -10.62 5.54
CA ILE A 240 3.79 -10.99 6.37
C ILE A 240 4.24 -9.81 7.25
N ALA A 241 4.00 -8.57 6.82
CA ALA A 241 4.46 -7.37 7.54
C ALA A 241 3.98 -7.27 9.01
N PRO A 242 2.73 -7.64 9.37
CA PRO A 242 2.25 -7.64 10.76
C PRO A 242 3.04 -8.56 11.70
N ILE A 243 3.62 -9.64 11.17
CA ILE A 243 4.44 -10.58 11.95
C ILE A 243 5.70 -9.87 12.46
N GLY A 244 6.34 -9.07 11.61
CA GLY A 244 7.51 -8.27 12.01
C GLY A 244 7.20 -7.25 13.10
N LEU A 245 6.01 -6.65 13.07
CA LEU A 245 5.54 -5.73 14.13
C LEU A 245 5.35 -6.45 15.46
N LEU A 246 4.75 -7.65 15.45
CA LEU A 246 4.59 -8.47 16.66
C LEU A 246 5.93 -8.94 17.22
N MET A 247 6.84 -9.39 16.36
CA MET A 247 8.19 -9.82 16.77
C MET A 247 8.98 -8.68 17.42
N SER A 248 8.93 -7.47 16.84
CA SER A 248 9.55 -6.28 17.42
C SER A 248 8.91 -5.90 18.76
N GLY A 249 7.57 -5.92 18.83
CA GLY A 249 6.83 -5.63 20.05
C GLY A 249 7.12 -6.61 21.20
N TYR A 250 7.23 -7.90 20.89
CA TYR A 250 7.57 -8.96 21.85
C TYR A 250 9.05 -8.90 22.26
N GLY A 251 9.96 -8.76 21.30
CA GLY A 251 11.42 -8.69 21.53
C GLY A 251 11.84 -7.50 22.40
N SER A 252 11.06 -6.43 22.42
CA SER A 252 11.27 -5.25 23.28
C SER A 252 11.15 -5.53 24.79
N ASN A 253 10.52 -6.65 25.19
CA ASN A 253 10.28 -7.04 26.58
C ASN A 253 9.71 -5.90 27.47
N ASN A 254 8.73 -5.17 26.92
CA ASN A 254 8.02 -4.10 27.62
C ASN A 254 6.52 -4.27 27.40
N LYS A 255 5.74 -4.27 28.50
CA LYS A 255 4.27 -4.40 28.48
C LYS A 255 3.60 -3.42 27.51
N TYR A 256 4.04 -2.15 27.48
CA TYR A 256 3.43 -1.14 26.62
C TYR A 256 3.78 -1.33 25.15
N SER A 257 5.05 -1.67 24.86
CA SER A 257 5.51 -1.97 23.51
C SER A 257 4.83 -3.22 22.94
N PHE A 258 4.64 -4.24 23.77
CA PHE A 258 3.96 -5.47 23.38
C PHE A 258 2.47 -5.23 23.09
N LEU A 259 1.77 -4.51 23.97
CA LEU A 259 0.36 -4.13 23.73
C LEU A 259 0.21 -3.24 22.50
N GLY A 260 1.17 -2.33 22.26
CA GLY A 260 1.23 -1.51 21.04
C GLY A 260 1.39 -2.36 19.78
N GLY A 261 2.32 -3.32 19.79
CA GLY A 261 2.53 -4.27 18.70
C GLY A 261 1.29 -5.12 18.41
N LEU A 262 0.62 -5.65 19.45
CA LEU A 262 -0.63 -6.40 19.30
C LEU A 262 -1.74 -5.56 18.66
N ARG A 263 -1.87 -4.29 19.06
CA ARG A 263 -2.86 -3.36 18.47
C ARG A 263 -2.56 -3.06 17.01
N ALA A 264 -1.30 -2.79 16.68
CA ALA A 264 -0.88 -2.50 15.31
C ALA A 264 -1.10 -3.72 14.38
N ALA A 265 -0.76 -4.93 14.85
CA ALA A 265 -0.98 -6.16 14.10
C ALA A 265 -2.47 -6.45 13.91
N ALA A 266 -3.28 -6.36 14.97
CA ALA A 266 -4.72 -6.55 14.89
C ALA A 266 -5.36 -5.54 13.92
N GLN A 267 -4.90 -4.28 13.94
CA GLN A 267 -5.34 -3.26 13.01
C GLN A 267 -4.99 -3.64 11.56
N SER A 268 -3.73 -3.99 11.29
CA SER A 268 -3.28 -4.35 9.93
C SER A 268 -4.07 -5.54 9.37
N ILE A 269 -4.20 -6.62 10.14
CA ILE A 269 -4.94 -7.83 9.74
C ILE A 269 -6.42 -7.50 9.49
N SER A 270 -7.01 -6.62 10.31
CA SER A 270 -8.42 -6.22 10.14
C SER A 270 -8.67 -5.48 8.83
N TYR A 271 -7.69 -4.73 8.32
CA TYR A 271 -7.82 -3.99 7.06
C TYR A 271 -7.44 -4.82 5.82
N GLU A 272 -6.75 -5.94 5.98
CA GLU A 272 -6.42 -6.85 4.86
C GLU A 272 -7.66 -7.56 4.29
N ILE A 273 -8.64 -7.92 5.12
CA ILE A 273 -9.84 -8.61 4.66
C ILE A 273 -10.67 -7.69 3.73
N PRO A 274 -11.04 -6.45 4.13
CA PRO A 274 -11.72 -5.52 3.22
C PRO A 274 -10.91 -5.21 1.96
N LEU A 275 -9.59 -5.03 2.08
CA LEU A 275 -8.71 -4.79 0.95
C LEU A 275 -8.78 -5.94 -0.07
N THR A 276 -8.72 -7.18 0.41
CA THR A 276 -8.80 -8.38 -0.42
C THR A 276 -10.14 -8.47 -1.14
N LEU A 277 -11.24 -8.13 -0.46
CA LEU A 277 -12.58 -8.09 -1.07
C LEU A 277 -12.69 -7.00 -2.16
N CYS A 278 -12.15 -5.81 -1.93
CA CYS A 278 -12.07 -4.76 -2.94
C CYS A 278 -11.28 -5.22 -4.16
N VAL A 279 -10.11 -5.82 -3.96
CA VAL A 279 -9.28 -6.37 -5.04
C VAL A 279 -10.00 -7.49 -5.80
N LEU A 280 -10.71 -8.36 -5.09
CA LEU A 280 -11.52 -9.42 -5.70
C LEU A 280 -12.60 -8.82 -6.62
N SER A 281 -13.30 -7.77 -6.18
CA SER A 281 -14.32 -7.10 -6.99
C SER A 281 -13.77 -6.55 -8.32
N ILE A 282 -12.55 -6.00 -8.31
CA ILE A 282 -11.88 -5.50 -9.51
C ILE A 282 -11.43 -6.65 -10.39
N SER A 283 -10.92 -7.72 -9.78
CA SER A 283 -10.45 -8.92 -10.49
C SER A 283 -11.60 -9.61 -11.24
N LEU A 284 -12.79 -9.70 -10.63
CA LEU A 284 -14.00 -10.22 -11.28
C LEU A 284 -14.43 -9.38 -12.48
N ARG A 285 -14.24 -8.05 -12.44
CA ARG A 285 -14.51 -7.17 -13.58
C ARG A 285 -13.49 -7.37 -14.70
N ALA A 286 -12.22 -7.58 -14.36
CA ALA A 286 -11.14 -7.76 -15.35
C ALA A 286 -11.21 -9.10 -16.10
N ILE A 287 -11.87 -10.11 -15.54
CA ILE A 287 -12.05 -11.43 -16.17
C ILE A 287 -13.20 -11.43 -17.21
N ARG A 288 -14.06 -10.41 -17.21
CA ARG A 288 -15.13 -10.23 -18.22
C ARG A 288 -14.66 -9.38 -19.38
#